data_AF-A0A6N9UCW0-F1
#
_entry.id   AF-A0A6N9UCW0-F1
#
_cell.length_a   1.000
_cell.length_b   1.000
_cell.length_c   1.000
_cell.angle_alpha   90.00
_cell.angle_beta   90.00
_cell.angle_gamma   90.00
#
_symmetry.space_group_name_H-M   'P 1'
#
loop_
_entity.id
_entity.type
_entity.pdbx_description
1 polymer ?
#
loop_
_entity_poly.entity_id
_entity_poly.type
_entity_poly.pdbx_seq_one_letter_code
_entity_poly.pdbx_strand_id
1 'polypeptide(L)'
;MTFRQKYLYGEGSIEINAGRRTVRLTVENTGDRAIQVGSHYHFFEVNSALSFDRQKALGMHLNIAAGTSVRVEPGGTREVELCEYAGTGRLVGFSGLLNGSLVSHPAKVEAVRRAIERGFAGAGDTGGESSDTSGKKKDAKSKDSKQKKGSR
;
A
#
# COMPACT_ATOMS: atom_id res chain seq x y z
N MET A 1 2.70 -51.05 9.63
CA MET A 1 2.31 -49.80 10.32
C MET A 1 2.75 -48.63 9.46
N THR A 2 1.82 -47.94 8.82
CA THR A 2 2.13 -46.77 7.99
C THR A 2 2.18 -45.55 8.91
N PHE A 3 3.38 -45.05 9.21
CA PHE A 3 3.52 -43.78 9.90
C PHE A 3 3.01 -42.66 8.98
N ARG A 4 1.89 -42.02 9.36
CA ARG A 4 1.46 -40.78 8.71
C ARG A 4 2.51 -39.73 9.02
N GLN A 5 3.10 -39.12 7.99
CA GLN A 5 3.99 -37.98 8.18
C GLN A 5 3.21 -36.87 8.92
N LYS A 6 3.84 -36.33 9.97
CA LYS A 6 3.30 -35.25 10.78
C LYS A 6 4.30 -34.10 10.76
N TYR A 7 3.82 -32.90 10.48
CA TYR A 7 4.60 -31.68 10.64
C TYR A 7 4.57 -31.25 12.11
N LEU A 8 5.73 -30.88 12.65
CA LEU A 8 5.87 -30.23 13.95
C LEU A 8 6.27 -28.78 13.67
N TYR A 9 5.39 -27.84 14.02
CA TYR A 9 5.65 -26.41 13.82
C TYR A 9 6.29 -25.80 15.06
N GLY A 10 7.07 -24.74 14.87
CA GLY A 10 7.47 -23.87 15.97
C GLY A 10 6.30 -23.00 16.44
N GLU A 11 6.44 -22.41 17.63
CA GLU A 11 5.51 -21.40 18.12
C GLU A 11 5.86 -20.01 17.57
N GLY A 12 4.86 -19.13 17.43
CA GLY A 12 5.03 -17.76 16.98
C GLY A 12 4.54 -17.49 15.55
N SER A 13 4.50 -16.21 15.18
CA SER A 13 4.18 -15.76 13.82
C SER A 13 5.45 -15.57 12.99
N ILE A 14 5.32 -15.74 11.67
CA ILE A 14 6.39 -15.44 10.72
C ILE A 14 6.10 -14.06 10.13
N GLU A 15 7.00 -13.11 10.36
CA GLU A 15 6.96 -11.82 9.69
C GLU A 15 7.33 -12.01 8.20
N ILE A 16 6.50 -11.49 7.31
CA ILE A 16 6.73 -11.51 5.87
C ILE A 16 7.15 -10.13 5.38
N ASN A 17 7.93 -10.08 4.29
CA ASN A 17 8.36 -8.83 3.65
C ASN A 17 9.09 -7.85 4.58
N ALA A 18 9.75 -8.37 5.63
CA ALA A 18 10.46 -7.58 6.63
C ALA A 18 11.51 -6.63 6.01
N GLY A 19 11.65 -5.45 6.61
CA GLY A 19 12.66 -4.45 6.21
C GLY A 19 12.38 -3.71 4.90
N ARG A 20 11.21 -3.90 4.30
CA ARG A 20 10.81 -3.22 3.05
C ARG A 20 10.00 -1.97 3.33
N ARG A 21 10.16 -0.96 2.48
CA ARG A 21 9.29 0.22 2.52
C ARG A 21 7.84 -0.19 2.21
N THR A 22 6.92 0.28 3.02
CA THR A 22 5.48 0.08 2.84
C THR A 22 4.74 1.40 2.58
N VAL A 23 3.56 1.30 1.98
CA VAL A 23 2.61 2.41 1.84
C VAL A 23 1.19 1.86 1.95
N ARG A 24 0.31 2.61 2.61
CA ARG A 24 -1.12 2.31 2.64
C ARG A 24 -1.85 3.18 1.66
N LEU A 25 -2.72 2.57 0.86
CA LEU A 25 -3.52 3.24 -0.14
C LEU A 25 -4.97 2.80 -0.04
N THR A 26 -5.87 3.76 -0.18
CA THR A 26 -7.29 3.51 -0.39
C THR A 26 -7.52 3.28 -1.87
N VAL A 27 -8.10 2.13 -2.21
CA VAL A 27 -8.35 1.71 -3.59
C VAL A 27 -9.84 1.58 -3.81
N GLU A 28 -10.37 2.32 -4.78
CA GLU A 28 -11.77 2.27 -5.16
C GLU A 28 -11.92 1.58 -6.51
N ASN A 29 -12.91 0.69 -6.66
CA ASN A 29 -13.26 0.11 -7.94
C ASN A 29 -14.41 0.88 -8.59
N THR A 30 -14.07 1.68 -9.60
CA THR A 30 -15.05 2.48 -10.35
C THR A 30 -15.72 1.68 -11.48
N GLY A 31 -15.35 0.42 -11.66
CA GLY A 31 -15.93 -0.47 -12.65
C GLY A 31 -17.20 -1.18 -12.17
N ASP A 32 -17.84 -1.88 -13.10
CA ASP A 32 -19.07 -2.67 -12.88
C ASP A 32 -18.79 -4.15 -12.55
N ARG A 33 -17.51 -4.56 -12.55
CA ARG A 33 -17.07 -5.93 -12.30
C ARG A 33 -16.08 -5.98 -11.15
N ALA A 34 -16.12 -7.07 -10.40
CA ALA A 34 -15.18 -7.29 -9.32
C ALA A 34 -13.77 -7.53 -9.84
N ILE A 35 -12.78 -6.99 -9.14
CA ILE A 35 -11.37 -7.06 -9.49
C ILE A 35 -10.60 -7.73 -8.36
N GLN A 36 -9.75 -8.70 -8.71
CA GLN A 36 -8.92 -9.43 -7.77
C GLN A 36 -7.45 -9.29 -8.17
N VAL A 37 -6.62 -8.82 -7.23
CA VAL A 37 -5.21 -8.53 -7.45
C VAL A 37 -4.37 -9.46 -6.59
N GLY A 38 -3.43 -10.18 -7.23
CA GLY A 38 -2.53 -11.12 -6.54
C GLY A 38 -1.37 -10.43 -5.83
N SER A 39 -0.81 -11.13 -4.84
CA SER A 39 0.28 -10.68 -3.97
C SER A 39 1.48 -10.02 -4.68
N HIS A 40 1.88 -10.55 -5.84
CA HIS A 40 3.10 -10.13 -6.57
C HIS A 40 2.80 -9.46 -7.91
N TYR A 41 1.58 -8.96 -8.11
CA TYR A 41 1.28 -8.13 -9.28
C TYR A 41 1.80 -6.71 -9.06
N HIS A 42 2.41 -6.09 -10.08
CA HIS A 42 2.91 -4.72 -9.96
C HIS A 42 1.73 -3.76 -9.79
N PHE A 43 1.58 -3.22 -8.59
CA PHE A 43 0.32 -2.59 -8.18
C PHE A 43 -0.01 -1.34 -9.00
N PHE A 44 1.01 -0.61 -9.46
CA PHE A 44 0.87 0.49 -10.42
C PHE A 44 0.14 0.10 -11.71
N GLU A 45 0.27 -1.14 -12.16
CA GLU A 45 -0.22 -1.64 -13.45
C GLU A 45 -1.52 -2.43 -13.35
N VAL A 46 -2.15 -2.47 -12.17
CA VAL A 46 -3.46 -3.15 -12.00
C VAL A 46 -4.53 -2.47 -12.84
N ASN A 47 -5.65 -3.18 -13.05
CA ASN A 47 -6.79 -2.77 -13.85
C ASN A 47 -7.08 -1.25 -13.76
N SER A 48 -7.28 -0.62 -14.91
CA SER A 48 -7.51 0.82 -15.06
C SER A 48 -8.75 1.33 -14.32
N ALA A 49 -9.72 0.47 -14.03
CA ALA A 49 -10.92 0.79 -13.25
C ALA A 49 -10.67 0.91 -11.73
N LEU A 50 -9.48 0.54 -11.24
CA LEU A 50 -9.10 0.81 -9.85
C LEU A 50 -8.52 2.23 -9.75
N SER A 51 -9.18 3.08 -8.97
CA SER A 51 -8.77 4.45 -8.67
C SER A 51 -8.00 4.50 -7.36
N PHE A 52 -6.77 5.02 -7.42
CA PHE A 52 -5.86 5.24 -6.28
C PHE A 52 -4.66 6.08 -6.74
N ASP A 53 -3.84 6.56 -5.81
CA ASP A 53 -2.58 7.25 -6.14
C ASP A 53 -1.57 6.27 -6.76
N ARG A 54 -1.55 6.22 -8.10
CA ARG A 54 -0.72 5.27 -8.83
C ARG A 54 0.76 5.57 -8.69
N GLN A 55 1.15 6.84 -8.60
CA GLN A 55 2.56 7.21 -8.48
C GLN A 55 3.17 6.63 -7.20
N LYS A 56 2.44 6.62 -6.08
CA LYS A 56 2.87 5.97 -4.84
C LYS A 56 3.03 4.45 -4.95
N ALA A 57 2.29 3.80 -5.86
CA ALA A 57 2.31 2.36 -6.06
C ALA A 57 3.40 1.87 -7.04
N LEU A 58 4.15 2.79 -7.66
CA LEU A 58 5.20 2.44 -8.62
C LEU A 58 6.32 1.65 -7.95
N GLY A 59 6.59 0.46 -8.47
CA GLY A 59 7.57 -0.46 -7.91
C GLY A 59 7.10 -1.19 -6.64
N MET A 60 5.78 -1.26 -6.40
CA MET A 60 5.22 -1.90 -5.22
C MET A 60 4.25 -3.04 -5.57
N HIS A 61 4.04 -3.96 -4.63
CA HIS A 61 3.09 -5.06 -4.71
C HIS A 61 2.36 -5.22 -3.36
N LEU A 62 1.29 -6.02 -3.31
CA LEU A 62 0.50 -6.19 -2.08
C LEU A 62 1.35 -6.82 -0.96
N ASN A 63 1.33 -6.20 0.22
CA ASN A 63 1.99 -6.71 1.42
C ASN A 63 1.13 -7.80 2.10
N ILE A 64 0.94 -8.92 1.40
CA ILE A 64 0.14 -10.06 1.86
C ILE A 64 0.91 -11.36 1.64
N ALA A 65 0.42 -12.46 2.22
CA ALA A 65 1.03 -13.77 2.03
C ALA A 65 1.15 -14.15 0.55
N ALA A 66 2.29 -14.72 0.17
CA ALA A 66 2.56 -15.11 -1.22
C ALA A 66 1.48 -16.08 -1.73
N GLY A 67 1.05 -15.89 -2.98
CA GLY A 67 -0.02 -16.67 -3.60
C GLY A 67 -1.45 -16.26 -3.23
N THR A 68 -1.64 -15.33 -2.28
CA THR A 68 -2.96 -14.77 -1.95
C THR A 68 -3.27 -13.53 -2.78
N SER A 69 -4.48 -12.98 -2.57
CA SER A 69 -4.99 -11.84 -3.35
C SER A 69 -6.00 -11.00 -2.57
N VAL A 70 -6.13 -9.73 -2.95
CA VAL A 70 -7.18 -8.83 -2.47
C VAL A 70 -8.26 -8.70 -3.54
N ARG A 71 -9.53 -8.77 -3.12
CA ARG A 71 -10.70 -8.58 -3.96
C ARG A 71 -11.40 -7.26 -3.62
N VAL A 72 -11.75 -6.50 -4.64
CA VAL A 72 -12.50 -5.25 -4.57
C VAL A 72 -13.77 -5.41 -5.41
N GLU A 73 -14.93 -5.32 -4.77
CA GLU A 73 -16.24 -5.41 -5.44
C GLU A 73 -16.52 -4.16 -6.28
N PRO A 74 -17.44 -4.21 -7.26
CA PRO A 74 -17.87 -3.03 -8.02
C PRO A 74 -18.37 -1.90 -7.10
N GLY A 75 -17.90 -0.67 -7.30
CA GLY A 75 -18.21 0.48 -6.43
C GLY A 75 -17.63 0.39 -5.01
N GLY A 76 -16.89 -0.68 -4.72
CA GLY A 76 -16.31 -0.92 -3.41
C GLY A 76 -15.01 -0.15 -3.21
N THR A 77 -14.74 0.21 -1.97
CA THR A 77 -13.47 0.80 -1.54
C THR A 77 -12.77 -0.14 -0.57
N ARG A 78 -11.45 -0.26 -0.68
CA ARG A 78 -10.63 -1.08 0.22
C ARG A 78 -9.28 -0.44 0.51
N GLU A 79 -8.90 -0.42 1.78
CA GLU A 79 -7.55 -0.08 2.18
C GLU A 79 -6.63 -1.28 1.93
N VAL A 80 -5.49 -1.04 1.29
CA VAL A 80 -4.45 -2.03 1.05
C VAL A 80 -3.11 -1.49 1.51
N GLU A 81 -2.27 -2.39 2.00
CA GLU A 81 -0.87 -2.10 2.27
C GLU A 81 -0.02 -2.71 1.16
N LEU A 82 0.89 -1.91 0.60
CA LEU A 82 1.85 -2.33 -0.40
C LEU A 82 3.24 -2.36 0.21
N CYS A 83 4.11 -3.24 -0.30
CA CYS A 83 5.53 -3.25 -0.03
C CYS A 83 6.32 -3.17 -1.34
N GLU A 84 7.54 -2.63 -1.27
CA GLU A 84 8.37 -2.48 -2.46
C GLU A 84 8.91 -3.81 -3.00
N TYR A 85 9.08 -3.89 -4.33
CA TYR A 85 9.83 -4.98 -4.93
C TYR A 85 11.31 -4.91 -4.52
N ALA A 86 11.88 -6.09 -4.26
CA ALA A 86 13.32 -6.26 -4.07
C ALA A 86 13.98 -6.79 -5.35
N GLY A 87 15.23 -7.26 -5.23
CA GLY A 87 16.00 -7.82 -6.34
C GLY A 87 16.53 -6.73 -7.27
N THR A 88 16.61 -7.03 -8.58
CA THR A 88 17.20 -6.12 -9.59
C THR A 88 16.31 -4.92 -9.93
N GLY A 89 15.08 -4.88 -9.43
CA GLY A 89 14.10 -3.82 -9.75
C GLY A 89 13.68 -3.80 -11.22
N ARG A 90 13.82 -4.92 -11.96
CA ARG A 90 13.35 -5.04 -13.35
C ARG A 90 11.95 -5.69 -13.38
N LEU A 91 10.96 -4.95 -13.86
CA LEU A 91 9.56 -5.37 -13.94
C LEU A 91 9.11 -5.43 -15.42
N VAL A 92 8.58 -6.58 -15.85
CA VAL A 92 8.24 -6.87 -17.25
C VAL A 92 6.92 -7.64 -17.30
N GLY A 93 6.08 -7.37 -18.30
CA GLY A 93 4.78 -8.01 -18.47
C GLY A 93 3.66 -7.10 -17.98
N PHE A 94 2.89 -7.55 -16.98
CA PHE A 94 1.76 -6.82 -16.37
C PHE A 94 0.84 -6.16 -17.42
N SER A 95 0.67 -4.84 -17.37
CA SER A 95 -0.09 -4.07 -18.36
C SER A 95 0.83 -3.36 -19.37
N GLY A 96 2.13 -3.70 -19.34
CA GLY A 96 3.17 -3.18 -20.21
C GLY A 96 3.45 -1.68 -20.05
N LEU A 97 3.12 -1.10 -18.90
CA LEU A 97 3.35 0.32 -18.64
C LEU A 97 4.84 0.57 -18.40
N LEU A 98 5.47 -0.19 -17.49
CA LEU A 98 6.88 0.01 -17.13
C LEU A 98 7.83 -0.74 -18.06
N ASN A 99 7.72 -2.08 -18.18
CA ASN A 99 8.60 -2.93 -18.99
C ASN A 99 10.10 -2.54 -18.90
N GLY A 100 10.60 -2.35 -17.69
CA GLY A 100 11.86 -1.67 -17.47
C GLY A 100 12.38 -1.76 -16.04
N SER A 101 13.44 -1.00 -15.76
CA SER A 101 14.04 -0.92 -14.43
C SER A 101 13.47 0.24 -13.63
N LEU A 102 13.16 -0.01 -12.35
CA LEU A 102 12.77 0.99 -11.36
C LEU A 102 13.90 1.99 -11.04
N VAL A 103 15.15 1.64 -11.33
CA VAL A 103 16.30 2.54 -11.16
C VAL A 103 16.34 3.61 -12.27
N SER A 104 15.84 3.27 -13.46
CA SER A 104 15.81 4.19 -14.60
C SER A 104 14.72 5.24 -14.39
N HIS A 105 15.13 6.50 -14.16
CA HIS A 105 14.19 7.62 -14.07
C HIS A 105 13.38 7.80 -15.38
N PRO A 106 13.98 7.76 -16.59
CA PRO A 106 13.22 7.83 -17.83
C PRO A 106 12.16 6.74 -17.97
N ALA A 107 12.46 5.51 -17.53
CA ALA A 107 11.49 4.41 -17.60
C ALA A 107 10.28 4.64 -16.69
N LYS A 108 10.51 5.22 -15.50
CA LYS A 108 9.42 5.56 -14.56
C LYS A 108 8.52 6.67 -15.10
N VAL A 109 9.13 7.73 -15.66
CA VAL A 109 8.37 8.84 -16.27
C VAL A 109 7.53 8.34 -17.43
N GLU A 110 8.10 7.51 -18.30
CA GLU A 110 7.39 6.91 -19.42
C GLU A 110 6.24 5.98 -18.97
N ALA A 111 6.44 5.23 -17.89
CA ALA A 111 5.39 4.39 -17.32
C ALA A 111 4.18 5.22 -16.85
N VAL A 112 4.44 6.33 -16.16
CA VAL A 112 3.38 7.27 -15.72
C VAL A 112 2.69 7.92 -16.92
N ARG A 113 3.45 8.38 -17.92
CA ARG A 113 2.88 8.93 -19.16
C ARG A 113 1.92 7.93 -19.82
N ARG A 114 2.34 6.68 -20.00
CA ARG A 114 1.50 5.62 -20.57
C ARG A 114 0.26 5.32 -19.74
N ALA A 115 0.36 5.36 -18.41
CA ALA A 115 -0.79 5.16 -17.53
C ALA A 115 -1.85 6.25 -17.75
N ILE A 116 -1.42 7.51 -17.86
CA ILE A 116 -2.30 8.65 -18.14
C ILE A 116 -2.94 8.50 -19.53
N GLU A 117 -2.13 8.25 -20.57
CA GLU A 117 -2.61 8.13 -21.95
C GLU A 117 -3.58 6.96 -22.17
N ARG A 118 -3.41 5.87 -21.41
CA ARG A 118 -4.29 4.71 -21.47
C ARG A 118 -5.46 4.78 -20.49
N GLY A 119 -5.64 5.90 -19.79
CA GLY A 119 -6.80 6.14 -18.93
C GLY A 119 -6.83 5.28 -17.66
N PHE A 120 -5.68 4.98 -17.07
CA PHE A 120 -5.64 4.32 -15.76
C PHE A 120 -6.07 5.30 -14.67
N ALA A 121 -7.16 5.00 -13.95
CA ALA A 121 -7.73 5.90 -12.94
C ALA A 121 -6.70 6.23 -11.84
N GLY A 122 -6.59 7.52 -11.49
CA GLY A 122 -5.62 8.02 -10.50
C GLY A 122 -4.17 8.15 -10.99
N ALA A 123 -3.90 8.00 -12.30
CA ALA A 123 -2.56 8.21 -12.87
C ALA A 123 -2.16 9.70 -12.99
N GLY A 124 -3.16 10.57 -13.21
CA GLY A 124 -2.96 12.02 -13.42
C GLY A 124 -3.05 12.87 -12.16
N ASP A 125 -3.56 12.32 -11.05
CA ASP A 125 -3.68 13.03 -9.79
C ASP A 125 -2.30 13.10 -9.12
N THR A 126 -1.50 14.10 -9.49
CA THR A 126 -0.37 14.54 -8.67
C THR A 126 -0.96 15.11 -7.40
N GLY A 127 -0.98 14.32 -6.32
CA GLY A 127 -1.69 14.62 -5.08
C GLY A 127 -1.64 16.10 -4.70
N GLY A 128 -2.81 16.75 -4.76
CA GLY A 128 -3.03 17.97 -4.02
C GLY A 128 -2.77 17.68 -2.54
N GLU A 129 -1.93 18.51 -1.92
CA GLU A 129 -1.65 18.49 -0.50
C GLU A 129 -2.96 18.61 0.29
N SER A 130 -3.42 17.51 0.89
CA SER A 130 -4.22 17.60 2.12
C SER A 130 -3.26 17.95 3.26
N SER A 131 -2.98 19.24 3.36
CA SER A 131 -2.34 19.86 4.52
C SER A 131 -3.20 19.63 5.76
N ASP A 132 -2.90 18.57 6.49
CA ASP A 132 -3.38 18.38 7.85
C ASP A 132 -2.76 19.46 8.73
N THR A 133 -3.41 20.62 8.78
CA THR A 133 -3.05 21.71 9.70
C THR A 133 -3.44 21.25 11.09
N SER A 134 -2.55 20.50 11.72
CA SER A 134 -2.57 20.21 13.14
C SER A 134 -2.46 21.53 13.91
N GLY A 135 -3.61 22.06 14.31
CA GLY A 135 -3.76 23.16 15.24
C GLY A 135 -3.18 22.78 16.60
N LYS A 136 -1.89 23.06 16.77
CA LYS A 136 -1.14 22.97 18.02
C LYS A 136 -1.70 23.98 19.03
N LYS A 137 -2.73 23.61 19.82
CA LYS A 137 -3.08 24.33 21.05
C LYS A 137 -2.39 23.68 22.24
N LYS A 138 -1.50 24.49 22.81
CA LYS A 138 -0.55 24.23 23.90
C LYS A 138 -1.21 23.63 25.15
N ASP A 139 -0.55 22.62 25.69
CA ASP A 139 -0.71 22.15 27.07
C ASP A 139 -0.48 23.29 28.07
N ALA A 140 -1.48 23.56 28.90
CA ALA A 140 -1.33 24.32 30.14
C ALA A 140 -1.54 23.38 31.32
N LYS A 141 -0.41 22.94 31.85
CA LYS A 141 -0.15 22.21 33.09
C LYS A 141 -0.82 22.89 34.29
N SER A 142 -1.72 22.22 35.01
CA SER A 142 -1.97 22.52 36.42
C SER A 142 -1.67 21.28 37.27
N LYS A 143 -0.58 21.39 38.05
CA LYS A 143 -0.28 20.53 39.18
C LYS A 143 -0.50 21.38 40.43
N ASP A 144 -1.03 20.71 41.45
CA ASP A 144 -0.86 20.97 42.88
C ASP A 144 -1.78 22.00 43.54
N SER A 145 -2.68 21.51 44.38
CA SER A 145 -2.92 22.15 45.68
C SER A 145 -3.12 21.07 46.74
N LYS A 146 -2.02 20.82 47.44
CA LYS A 146 -1.94 19.99 48.64
C LYS A 146 -2.40 20.82 49.84
N GLN A 147 -3.45 20.33 50.48
CA GLN A 147 -3.81 20.42 51.90
C GLN A 147 -2.69 20.95 52.84
N LYS A 148 -2.94 22.06 53.56
CA LYS A 148 -2.62 22.22 55.01
C LYS A 148 -3.08 23.56 55.64
N LYS A 149 -3.75 23.41 56.80
CA LYS A 149 -3.71 24.20 58.06
C LYS A 149 -4.47 25.53 58.22
N GLY A 150 -5.43 25.47 59.15
CA GLY A 150 -5.76 26.45 60.21
C GLY A 150 -6.87 25.79 61.06
N SER A 151 -6.73 25.42 62.34
CA SER A 151 -6.32 26.12 63.57
C SER A 151 -7.15 27.37 63.87
N ARG A 152 -8.31 27.19 64.48
CA ARG A 152 -8.70 27.65 65.82
C ARG A 152 -10.06 27.09 66.19
#